data_AF-A0A2M7CY23-F1
#
_entry.id   AF-A0A2M7CY23-F1
#
_cell.length_a   1.000
_cell.length_b   1.000
_cell.length_c   1.000
_cell.angle_alpha   90.00
_cell.angle_beta   90.00
_cell.angle_gamma   90.00
#
_symmetry.space_group_name_H-M   'P 1'
#
loop_
_entity.id
_entity.type
_entity.pdbx_description
1 polymer ?
#
loop_
_entity_poly.entity_id
_entity_poly.type
_entity_poly.pdbx_seq_one_letter_code
_entity_poly.pdbx_strand_id
1 'polypeptide(L)'
;MKPESYKLFENGSLDEITSYLSAELKTRNEFPFWSDKVIPFSEAILSVLIPLRENKMLFNPENRAVEKLTPELFFQWSDLVSLKTLAFTLQKSNEEGKLLRTLLDDSTCQRYKKIDLTFLGDYLSRYSINLENESLDFPIVNYNLHQGVSNAIKSLL
;
A
#
# COMPACT_ATOMS: atom_id res chain seq x y z
N MET A 1 11.01 -1.14 -14.56
CA MET A 1 10.85 0.15 -13.86
C MET A 1 12.12 0.96 -14.01
N LYS A 2 11.96 2.28 -14.03
CA LYS A 2 13.05 3.26 -14.16
C LYS A 2 13.89 3.28 -12.87
N PRO A 3 15.24 3.44 -12.94
CA PRO A 3 16.09 3.51 -11.75
C PRO A 3 15.70 4.61 -10.75
N GLU A 4 15.17 5.72 -11.24
CA GLU A 4 14.70 6.85 -10.44
C GLU A 4 13.54 6.45 -9.51
N SER A 5 12.66 5.56 -9.97
CA SER A 5 11.53 5.04 -9.21
C SER A 5 12.00 4.28 -7.96
N TYR A 6 13.11 3.54 -8.02
CA TYR A 6 13.64 2.84 -6.84
C TYR A 6 14.13 3.83 -5.78
N LYS A 7 14.88 4.85 -6.18
CA LYS A 7 15.38 5.89 -5.26
C LYS A 7 14.22 6.64 -4.60
N LEU A 8 13.18 6.93 -5.38
CA LEU A 8 11.98 7.61 -4.93
C LEU A 8 11.20 6.78 -3.91
N PHE A 9 10.97 5.49 -4.15
CA PHE A 9 10.26 4.63 -3.18
C PHE A 9 11.11 4.34 -1.93
N GLU A 10 12.43 4.25 -2.08
CA GLU A 10 13.34 4.00 -0.96
C GLU A 10 13.41 5.19 0.01
N ASN A 11 13.35 6.43 -0.48
CA ASN A 11 13.63 7.62 0.34
C ASN A 11 12.51 8.67 0.36
N GLY A 12 11.65 8.68 -0.65
CA GLY A 12 10.63 9.71 -0.82
C GLY A 12 9.53 9.65 0.23
N SER A 13 9.00 10.82 0.56
CA SER A 13 7.78 11.00 1.32
C SER A 13 6.53 10.61 0.51
N LEU A 14 5.39 10.54 1.19
CA LEU A 14 4.09 10.31 0.55
C LEU A 14 3.86 11.33 -0.57
N ASP A 15 4.01 12.62 -0.26
CA ASP A 15 3.77 13.73 -1.18
C ASP A 15 4.72 13.71 -2.37
N GLU A 16 5.99 13.34 -2.17
CA GLU A 16 6.96 13.25 -3.28
C GLU A 16 6.59 12.11 -4.24
N ILE A 17 6.20 10.95 -3.72
CA ILE A 17 5.82 9.80 -4.55
C ILE A 17 4.51 10.10 -5.30
N THR A 18 3.49 10.63 -4.63
CA THR A 18 2.20 10.94 -5.25
C THR A 18 2.31 12.10 -6.23
N SER A 19 3.13 13.11 -5.96
CA SER A 19 3.42 14.20 -6.90
C SER A 19 4.13 13.71 -8.15
N TYR A 20 5.09 12.79 -8.01
CA TYR A 20 5.74 12.15 -9.15
C TYR A 20 4.72 11.38 -10.01
N LEU A 21 3.88 10.55 -9.39
CA LEU A 21 2.83 9.81 -10.10
C LEU A 21 1.84 10.75 -10.80
N SER A 22 1.44 11.84 -10.14
CA SER A 22 0.57 12.86 -10.72
C SER A 22 1.21 13.55 -11.93
N ALA A 23 2.50 13.89 -11.84
CA ALA A 23 3.24 14.49 -12.95
C ALA A 23 3.35 13.54 -14.15
N GLU A 24 3.67 12.25 -13.92
CA GLU A 24 3.70 11.26 -15.00
C GLU A 24 2.32 11.04 -15.62
N LEU A 25 1.24 11.05 -14.84
CA LEU A 25 -0.13 10.93 -15.35
C LEU A 25 -0.54 12.10 -16.25
N LYS A 26 -0.08 13.33 -15.98
CA LYS A 26 -0.38 14.51 -16.82
C LYS A 26 0.14 14.36 -18.25
N THR A 27 1.12 13.48 -18.48
CA THR A 27 1.63 13.19 -19.82
C THR A 27 0.73 12.25 -20.62
N ARG A 28 -0.32 11.67 -20.00
CA ARG A 28 -1.24 10.71 -20.62
C ARG A 28 -2.55 11.33 -21.06
N ASN A 29 -3.13 10.75 -22.11
CA ASN A 29 -4.54 10.96 -22.43
C ASN A 29 -5.40 10.45 -21.25
N GLU A 30 -6.52 11.13 -20.98
CA GLU A 30 -7.45 10.80 -19.88
C GLU A 30 -6.89 11.03 -18.46
N PHE A 31 -5.97 12.00 -18.29
CA PHE A 31 -5.39 12.40 -17.00
C PHE A 31 -6.42 12.52 -15.84
N PRO A 32 -7.55 13.24 -15.99
CA PRO A 32 -8.47 13.43 -14.87
C PRO A 32 -9.03 12.11 -14.33
N PHE A 33 -9.45 11.22 -15.23
CA PHE A 33 -10.01 9.92 -14.84
C PHE A 33 -9.00 9.03 -14.13
N TRP A 34 -7.75 8.98 -14.61
CA TRP A 34 -6.72 8.16 -14.00
C TRP A 34 -6.16 8.76 -12.71
N SER A 35 -6.05 10.09 -12.62
CA SER A 35 -5.62 10.78 -11.41
C SER A 35 -6.57 10.51 -10.23
N ASP A 36 -7.88 10.56 -10.47
CA ASP A 36 -8.91 10.31 -9.45
C ASP A 36 -8.90 8.88 -8.89
N LYS A 37 -8.17 7.96 -9.54
CA LYS A 37 -8.07 6.54 -9.14
C LYS A 37 -6.69 6.18 -8.63
N VAL A 38 -5.65 6.56 -9.39
CA VAL A 38 -4.25 6.24 -9.10
C VAL A 38 -3.79 6.96 -7.84
N ILE A 39 -4.09 8.25 -7.68
CA ILE A 39 -3.58 9.01 -6.54
C ILE A 39 -4.16 8.51 -5.23
N PRO A 40 -5.49 8.37 -5.05
CA PRO A 40 -6.04 7.82 -3.81
C PRO A 40 -5.58 6.40 -3.52
N PHE A 41 -5.37 5.59 -4.56
CA PHE A 41 -4.87 4.23 -4.42
C PHE A 41 -3.43 4.18 -3.92
N SER A 42 -2.55 4.96 -4.54
CA SER A 42 -1.16 5.09 -4.12
C SER A 42 -1.06 5.67 -2.72
N GLU A 43 -1.86 6.67 -2.38
CA GLU A 43 -1.95 7.25 -1.04
C GLU A 43 -2.32 6.21 0.01
N ALA A 44 -3.37 5.41 -0.25
CA ALA A 44 -3.82 4.38 0.67
C ALA A 44 -2.72 3.37 1.01
N ILE A 45 -2.01 2.84 0.00
CA ILE A 45 -0.93 1.86 0.22
C ILE A 45 0.27 2.53 0.89
N LEU A 46 0.71 3.68 0.38
CA LEU A 46 1.92 4.35 0.88
C LEU A 46 1.74 4.90 2.29
N SER A 47 0.52 5.28 2.68
CA SER A 47 0.19 5.72 4.05
C SER A 47 0.58 4.70 5.12
N VAL A 48 0.64 3.41 4.77
CA VAL A 48 1.06 2.33 5.69
C VAL A 48 2.46 1.81 5.39
N LEU A 49 2.88 1.74 4.12
CA LEU A 49 4.21 1.24 3.77
C LEU A 49 5.33 2.21 4.17
N ILE A 50 5.10 3.53 4.12
CA ILE A 50 6.10 4.53 4.51
C ILE A 50 6.40 4.46 6.01
N PRO A 51 5.41 4.46 6.93
CA PRO A 51 5.69 4.25 8.34
C PRO A 51 6.40 2.92 8.63
N LEU A 52 6.02 1.83 7.95
CA LEU A 52 6.72 0.54 8.08
C LEU A 52 8.18 0.64 7.63
N ARG A 53 8.45 1.33 6.51
CA ARG A 53 9.81 1.62 6.01
C ARG A 53 10.63 2.38 7.03
N GLU A 54 10.09 3.49 7.54
CA GLU A 54 10.79 4.37 8.49
C GLU A 54 11.11 3.67 9.81
N ASN A 55 10.27 2.72 10.22
CA ASN A 55 10.49 1.90 11.41
C ASN A 55 11.30 0.62 11.13
N LYS A 56 11.78 0.40 9.90
CA LYS A 56 12.51 -0.82 9.47
C LYS A 56 11.71 -2.11 9.72
N MET A 57 10.42 -2.04 9.44
CA MET A 57 9.42 -3.09 9.67
C MET A 57 8.73 -3.50 8.37
N LEU A 58 9.38 -3.32 7.21
CA LEU A 58 8.81 -3.75 5.95
C LEU A 58 8.79 -5.28 5.87
N PHE A 59 7.70 -5.79 5.30
CA PHE A 59 7.51 -7.18 4.99
C PHE A 59 6.69 -7.31 3.71
N ASN A 60 6.75 -8.48 3.08
CA ASN A 60 5.99 -8.80 1.88
C ASN A 60 4.71 -9.59 2.20
N PRO A 61 3.81 -9.85 1.22
CA PRO A 61 2.59 -10.63 1.46
C PRO A 61 2.81 -12.05 1.97
N GLU A 62 3.99 -12.64 1.74
CA GLU A 62 4.40 -13.92 2.34
C GLU A 62 4.96 -13.76 3.77
N ASN A 63 4.75 -12.59 4.38
CA ASN A 63 5.13 -12.23 5.74
C ASN A 63 6.65 -12.12 5.97
N ARG A 64 7.48 -12.23 4.93
CA ARG A 64 8.95 -12.18 5.04
C ARG A 64 9.42 -10.74 5.17
N ALA A 65 10.41 -10.52 6.02
CA ALA A 65 11.06 -9.22 6.17
C ALA A 65 11.68 -8.75 4.85
N VAL A 66 11.58 -7.46 4.57
CA VAL A 66 12.18 -6.80 3.42
C VAL A 66 12.93 -5.56 3.89
N GLU A 67 14.10 -5.28 3.31
CA GLU A 67 14.94 -4.17 3.78
C GLU A 67 14.48 -2.80 3.28
N LYS A 68 13.91 -2.75 2.07
CA LYS A 68 13.65 -1.50 1.35
C LYS A 68 12.25 -1.49 0.76
N LEU A 69 11.65 -0.30 0.75
CA LEU A 69 10.43 -0.07 -0.02
C LEU A 69 10.83 0.10 -1.48
N THR A 70 10.54 -0.90 -2.30
CA THR A 70 10.72 -0.84 -3.75
C THR A 70 9.38 -0.72 -4.46
N PRO A 71 9.36 -0.28 -5.73
CA PRO A 71 8.15 -0.34 -6.54
C PRO A 71 7.53 -1.73 -6.57
N GLU A 72 8.31 -2.81 -6.65
CA GLU A 72 7.81 -4.19 -6.62
C GLU A 72 7.09 -4.52 -5.32
N LEU A 73 7.66 -4.13 -4.18
CA LEU A 73 7.01 -4.34 -2.89
C LEU A 73 5.68 -3.60 -2.82
N PHE A 74 5.63 -2.35 -3.31
CA PHE A 74 4.39 -1.61 -3.45
C PHE A 74 3.37 -2.38 -4.30
N PHE A 75 3.79 -2.95 -5.44
CA PHE A 75 2.89 -3.72 -6.30
C PHE A 75 2.44 -5.06 -5.72
N GLN A 76 3.27 -5.72 -4.90
CA GLN A 76 2.86 -6.92 -4.18
C GLN A 76 1.70 -6.65 -3.21
N TRP A 77 1.71 -5.47 -2.58
CA TRP A 77 0.62 -5.00 -1.72
C TRP A 77 -0.53 -4.35 -2.50
N SER A 78 -0.36 -4.10 -3.80
CA SER A 78 -1.37 -3.51 -4.70
C SER A 78 -2.41 -4.51 -5.21
N ASP A 79 -2.33 -5.79 -4.85
CA ASP A 79 -3.45 -6.72 -5.05
C ASP A 79 -4.49 -6.51 -3.94
N LEU A 80 -5.77 -6.57 -4.27
CA LEU A 80 -6.84 -6.27 -3.31
C LEU A 80 -6.90 -7.26 -2.14
N VAL A 81 -6.58 -8.54 -2.38
CA VAL A 81 -6.47 -9.56 -1.33
C VAL A 81 -5.28 -9.26 -0.42
N SER A 82 -4.13 -8.95 -1.01
CA SER A 82 -2.94 -8.54 -0.26
C SER A 82 -3.20 -7.30 0.57
N LEU A 83 -3.82 -6.27 0.00
CA LEU A 83 -4.10 -5.01 0.66
C LEU A 83 -5.09 -5.16 1.82
N LYS A 84 -6.14 -5.98 1.64
CA LYS A 84 -7.05 -6.37 2.71
C LYS A 84 -6.28 -7.07 3.84
N THR A 85 -5.42 -8.03 3.50
CA THR A 85 -4.61 -8.77 4.48
C THR A 85 -3.69 -7.85 5.27
N LEU A 86 -3.08 -6.87 4.59
CA LEU A 86 -2.27 -5.82 5.22
C LEU A 86 -3.09 -4.99 6.21
N ALA A 87 -4.28 -4.54 5.80
CA ALA A 87 -5.16 -3.74 6.66
C ALA A 87 -5.52 -4.48 7.95
N PHE A 88 -5.97 -5.75 7.86
CA PHE A 88 -6.28 -6.55 9.05
C PHE A 88 -5.06 -6.83 9.92
N THR A 89 -3.90 -7.03 9.30
CA THR A 89 -2.64 -7.25 10.02
C THR A 89 -2.25 -6.03 10.84
N LEU A 90 -2.32 -4.85 10.24
CA LEU A 90 -1.98 -3.60 10.92
C LEU A 90 -3.04 -3.19 11.95
N GLN A 91 -4.32 -3.46 11.70
CA GLN A 91 -5.38 -3.22 12.68
C GLN A 91 -5.15 -4.04 13.95
N LYS A 92 -4.90 -5.35 13.81
CA LYS A 92 -4.57 -6.21 14.97
C LYS A 92 -3.26 -5.79 15.63
N SER A 93 -2.27 -5.37 14.85
CA SER A 93 -1.00 -4.87 15.39
C SER A 93 -1.17 -3.57 16.18
N ASN A 94 -2.07 -2.68 15.72
CA ASN A 94 -2.44 -1.44 16.40
C ASN A 94 -3.14 -1.71 17.74
N GLU A 95 -3.99 -2.73 17.81
CA GLU A 95 -4.69 -3.15 19.03
C GLU A 95 -3.72 -3.77 20.05
N GLU A 96 -2.83 -4.65 19.60
CA GLU A 96 -1.88 -5.37 20.46
C GLU A 96 -0.62 -4.56 20.81
N GLY A 97 -0.39 -3.43 20.13
CA GLY A 97 0.80 -2.59 20.32
C GLY A 97 2.12 -3.24 19.87
N LYS A 98 2.05 -4.31 19.07
CA LYS A 98 3.20 -5.01 18.48
C LYS A 98 2.87 -5.43 17.06
N LEU A 99 3.87 -5.49 16.17
CA LEU A 99 3.65 -5.97 14.82
C LEU A 99 3.38 -7.47 14.81
N LEU A 100 2.28 -7.88 14.19
CA LEU A 100 1.83 -9.27 14.13
C LEU A 100 1.91 -9.83 12.71
N ARG A 101 1.80 -11.15 12.59
CA ARG A 101 1.67 -11.87 11.31
C ARG A 101 2.82 -11.58 10.34
N THR A 102 4.01 -11.35 10.88
CA THR A 102 5.25 -11.20 10.11
C THR A 102 6.28 -12.21 10.59
N LEU A 103 7.31 -12.43 9.78
CA LEU A 103 8.50 -13.21 10.08
C LEU A 103 9.69 -12.30 10.47
N LEU A 104 9.41 -11.05 10.82
CA LEU A 104 10.39 -10.16 11.46
C LEU A 104 10.73 -10.69 12.84
N ASP A 105 11.90 -10.33 13.34
CA ASP A 105 12.32 -10.73 14.68
C ASP A 105 11.45 -10.08 15.77
N ASP A 106 11.22 -10.80 16.87
CA ASP A 106 10.35 -10.34 17.96
C ASP A 106 10.80 -8.98 18.52
N SER A 107 12.11 -8.73 18.60
CA SER A 107 12.64 -7.47 19.14
C SER A 107 12.28 -6.27 18.26
N THR A 108 12.22 -6.47 16.94
CA THR A 108 11.72 -5.48 15.99
C THR A 108 10.21 -5.31 16.14
N CYS A 109 9.45 -6.40 16.19
CA CYS A 109 7.99 -6.34 16.29
C CYS A 109 7.49 -5.63 17.56
N GLN A 110 8.20 -5.76 18.69
CA GLN A 110 7.86 -5.08 19.96
C GLN A 110 8.08 -3.56 19.93
N ARG A 111 8.85 -3.04 18.97
CA ARG A 111 9.06 -1.59 18.80
C ARG A 111 7.97 -0.94 17.94
N TYR A 112 6.95 -1.71 17.56
CA TYR A 112 5.88 -1.23 16.70
C TYR A 112 5.19 -0.01 17.31
N LYS A 113 4.90 0.96 16.45
CA LYS A 113 4.10 2.12 16.79
C LYS A 113 2.84 2.08 15.97
N LYS A 114 1.74 2.50 16.59
CA LYS A 114 0.43 2.54 15.95
C LYS A 114 0.52 3.32 14.63
N ILE A 115 0.11 2.69 13.54
CA ILE A 115 0.04 3.31 12.22
C ILE A 115 -1.38 3.82 12.02
N ASP A 116 -1.51 5.05 11.51
CA ASP A 116 -2.81 5.59 11.11
C ASP A 116 -3.32 4.84 9.88
N LEU A 117 -4.48 4.20 10.00
CA LEU A 117 -5.10 3.40 8.94
C LEU A 117 -6.24 4.15 8.24
N THR A 118 -6.44 5.44 8.52
CA THR A 118 -7.58 6.22 7.97
C THR A 118 -7.60 6.20 6.44
N PHE A 119 -6.49 6.55 5.78
CA PHE A 119 -6.40 6.53 4.31
C PHE A 119 -6.65 5.15 3.71
N LEU A 120 -6.06 4.11 4.31
CA LEU A 120 -6.23 2.72 3.86
C LEU A 120 -7.67 2.25 4.07
N GLY A 121 -8.25 2.53 5.23
CA GLY A 121 -9.61 2.14 5.59
C GLY A 121 -10.65 2.82 4.71
N ASP A 122 -10.52 4.13 4.51
CA ASP A 122 -11.39 4.92 3.62
C ASP A 122 -11.31 4.38 2.20
N TYR A 123 -10.10 4.09 1.70
CA TYR A 123 -9.95 3.50 0.37
C TYR A 123 -10.65 2.14 0.27
N LEU A 124 -10.37 1.19 1.17
CA LEU A 124 -10.98 -0.14 1.12
C LEU A 124 -12.51 -0.12 1.27
N SER A 125 -13.04 0.81 2.08
CA SER A 125 -14.49 0.99 2.24
C SER A 125 -15.20 1.40 0.94
N ARG A 126 -14.55 2.22 0.09
CA ARG A 126 -15.08 2.61 -1.23
C ARG A 126 -15.25 1.40 -2.18
N TYR A 127 -14.49 0.34 -1.95
CA TYR A 127 -14.58 -0.92 -2.68
C TYR A 127 -15.41 -1.98 -1.95
N SER A 128 -16.27 -1.56 -1.00
CA SER A 128 -17.17 -2.44 -0.25
C SER A 128 -16.45 -3.55 0.51
N ILE A 129 -15.19 -3.34 0.88
CA ILE A 129 -14.45 -4.31 1.69
C ILE A 129 -14.86 -4.12 3.15
N ASN A 130 -15.32 -5.21 3.75
CA ASN A 130 -15.63 -5.24 5.17
C ASN A 130 -14.33 -5.35 5.98
N LEU A 131 -14.05 -4.35 6.83
CA LEU A 131 -12.90 -4.29 7.73
C LEU A 131 -13.20 -4.81 9.14
N GLU A 132 -14.43 -5.20 9.42
CA GLU A 132 -14.85 -5.80 10.68
C GLU A 132 -14.80 -7.33 10.63
N ASN A 133 -14.97 -7.91 9.43
CA ASN A 133 -14.98 -9.34 9.21
C ASN A 133 -13.99 -9.76 8.10
N GLU A 134 -12.84 -10.25 8.53
CA GLU A 134 -11.74 -10.72 7.69
C GLU A 134 -12.15 -11.85 6.74
N SER A 135 -13.15 -12.67 7.07
CA SER A 135 -13.58 -13.82 6.26
C SER A 135 -14.57 -13.46 5.14
N LEU A 136 -15.12 -12.24 5.11
CA LEU A 136 -16.06 -11.85 4.06
C LEU A 136 -15.32 -11.54 2.77
N ASP A 137 -15.78 -12.13 1.67
CA ASP A 137 -15.23 -11.84 0.35
C ASP A 137 -15.72 -10.48 -0.17
N PHE A 138 -15.03 -9.92 -1.16
CA PHE A 138 -15.38 -8.65 -1.81
C PHE A 138 -15.96 -8.86 -3.22
N PRO A 139 -16.74 -7.90 -3.75
CA PRO A 139 -17.32 -8.04 -5.09
C PRO A 139 -16.25 -8.12 -6.20
N ILE A 140 -16.38 -9.09 -7.11
CA ILE A 140 -15.43 -9.31 -8.23
C ILE A 140 -15.25 -8.06 -9.11
N VAL A 141 -16.31 -7.25 -9.28
CA VAL A 141 -16.27 -6.02 -10.10
C VAL A 141 -15.21 -5.02 -9.59
N ASN A 142 -15.04 -4.93 -8.27
CA ASN A 142 -14.09 -4.05 -7.62
C ASN A 142 -12.64 -4.51 -7.83
N TYR A 143 -12.44 -5.83 -7.93
CA TYR A 143 -11.14 -6.44 -8.21
C TYR A 143 -10.62 -6.06 -9.61
N ASN A 144 -11.46 -6.11 -10.63
CA ASN A 144 -11.07 -5.77 -12.00
C ASN A 144 -10.64 -4.30 -12.14
N LEU A 145 -11.36 -3.40 -11.47
CA LEU A 145 -10.99 -1.99 -11.44
C LEU A 145 -9.61 -1.80 -10.78
N HIS A 146 -9.37 -2.49 -9.66
CA HIS A 146 -8.10 -2.46 -8.95
C HIS A 146 -6.92 -2.90 -9.83
N GLN A 147 -7.09 -4.00 -10.57
CA GLN A 147 -6.09 -4.49 -11.52
C GLN A 147 -5.80 -3.46 -12.63
N GLY A 148 -6.83 -2.77 -13.14
CA GLY A 148 -6.66 -1.70 -14.12
C GLY A 148 -5.81 -0.54 -13.58
N VAL A 149 -6.05 -0.11 -12.33
CA VAL A 149 -5.29 0.96 -11.68
C VAL A 149 -3.83 0.53 -11.46
N SER A 150 -3.58 -0.67 -10.94
CA SER A 150 -2.22 -1.19 -10.75
C SER A 150 -1.43 -1.25 -12.06
N ASN A 151 -2.07 -1.65 -13.17
CA ASN A 151 -1.43 -1.66 -14.49
C ASN A 151 -1.12 -0.24 -15.00
N ALA A 152 -2.01 0.73 -14.76
CA ALA A 152 -1.73 2.12 -15.09
C ALA A 152 -0.45 2.60 -14.38
N ILE A 153 -0.32 2.36 -13.07
CA ILE A 153 0.86 2.75 -12.28
C ILE A 153 2.13 2.05 -12.78
N LYS A 154 2.08 0.74 -13.05
CA LYS A 154 3.25 -0.01 -13.56
C LYS A 154 3.84 0.62 -14.82
N SER A 155 3.00 1.20 -15.66
CA SER A 155 3.45 1.84 -16.90
C SER A 155 3.98 3.28 -16.71
N LEU A 156 3.81 3.88 -15.52
CA LEU A 156 4.40 5.17 -15.13
C LEU A 156 5.80 5.00 -14.52
N LEU A 157 6.02 3.88 -13.81
CA LEU A 157 7.19 3.61 -12.97
C LEU A 157 8.35 2.90 -13.67
#